data_AF-A0A9D4HX32-F1
#
_entry.id   AF-A0A9D4HX32-F1
#
_cell.length_a   1.000
_cell.length_b   1.000
_cell.length_c   1.000
_cell.angle_alpha   90.00
_cell.angle_beta   90.00
_cell.angle_gamma   90.00
#
_symmetry.space_group_name_H-M   'P 1'
#
loop_
_entity.id
_entity.type
_entity.pdbx_description
1 polymer ?
#
loop_
_entity_poly.entity_id
_entity_poly.type
_entity_poly.pdbx_seq_one_letter_code
_entity_poly.pdbx_strand_id
1 'polypeptide(L)'
;MDLGLKPAYMQRSSAFNLTRQLLCLPFLPAQHIRPTFLKFAEHERSFPDLEKRNRLMDYISRQWLDHPIFDVASWSVFGYQIRTNNDVEGKISFFSFCF
;
A
#
# COMPACT_ATOMS: atom_id res chain seq x y z
N MET A 1 -15.25 -7.44 7.33
CA MET A 1 -14.48 -7.36 8.59
C MET A 1 -14.01 -5.91 8.70
N ASP A 2 -14.61 -5.14 9.61
CA ASP A 2 -14.38 -3.69 9.69
C ASP A 2 -13.15 -3.41 10.55
N LEU A 3 -12.11 -2.78 9.97
CA LEU A 3 -10.82 -2.58 10.64
C LEU A 3 -10.88 -1.54 11.76
N GLY A 4 -11.98 -0.78 11.90
CA GLY A 4 -12.14 0.21 12.97
C GLY A 4 -11.10 1.34 12.94
N LEU A 5 -10.43 1.54 11.79
CA LEU A 5 -9.40 2.57 11.56
C LEU A 5 -10.00 3.95 11.25
N LYS A 6 -11.29 3.99 10.88
CA LYS A 6 -12.00 5.21 10.45
C LYS A 6 -11.96 6.36 11.48
N PRO A 7 -12.18 6.15 12.79
CA PRO A 7 -12.11 7.23 13.77
C PRO A 7 -10.68 7.76 13.96
N ALA A 8 -9.69 6.86 14.01
CA ALA A 8 -8.28 7.22 14.17
C ALA A 8 -7.72 7.98 12.96
N TYR A 9 -8.16 7.61 11.75
CA TYR A 9 -7.86 8.32 10.52
C TYR A 9 -8.45 9.75 10.53
N MET A 10 -9.71 9.90 10.95
CA MET A 10 -10.38 11.21 10.99
C MET A 10 -9.77 12.17 12.03
N GLN A 11 -9.19 11.64 13.11
CA GLN A 11 -8.49 12.46 14.12
C GLN A 11 -7.08 12.90 13.70
N ARG A 12 -6.63 12.64 12.45
CA ARG A 12 -5.26 12.93 11.98
C ARG A 12 -4.17 12.39 12.91
N SER A 13 -4.43 11.24 13.53
CA SER A 13 -3.50 10.59 14.46
C SER A 13 -2.29 9.98 13.73
N SER A 14 -1.38 9.34 14.47
CA SER A 14 -0.28 8.55 13.88
C SER A 14 -0.76 7.48 12.89
N ALA A 15 -2.01 7.00 12.99
CA ALA A 15 -2.59 6.02 12.06
C ALA A 15 -2.91 6.65 10.70
N PHE A 16 -3.28 7.93 10.68
CA PHE A 16 -3.47 8.71 9.44
C PHE A 16 -2.16 8.85 8.67
N ASN A 17 -1.06 9.16 9.37
CA ASN A 17 0.26 9.29 8.76
C ASN A 17 0.77 7.96 8.20
N LEU A 18 0.63 6.86 8.96
CA LEU A 18 0.99 5.52 8.48
C LEU A 18 0.20 5.14 7.23
N THR A 19 -1.13 5.31 7.25
CA THR A 19 -1.98 5.00 6.09
C THR A 19 -1.54 5.79 4.87
N ARG A 20 -1.23 7.09 5.04
CA ARG A 20 -0.76 7.94 3.94
C ARG A 20 0.61 7.49 3.42
N GLN A 21 1.54 7.12 4.29
CA GLN A 21 2.86 6.59 3.91
C GLN A 21 2.74 5.28 3.13
N LEU A 22 1.85 4.39 3.53
CA LEU A 22 1.58 3.13 2.84
C LEU A 22 0.96 3.36 1.45
N LEU A 23 -0.01 4.28 1.35
CA LEU A 23 -0.60 4.66 0.06
C LEU A 23 0.39 5.38 -0.87
N CYS A 24 1.51 5.89 -0.33
CA CYS A 24 2.57 6.48 -1.14
C CYS A 24 3.54 5.45 -1.74
N LEU A 25 3.53 4.19 -1.29
CA LEU A 25 4.45 3.15 -1.77
C LEU A 25 4.45 2.96 -3.30
N PRO A 26 3.31 2.97 -4.02
CA PRO A 26 3.29 2.80 -5.47
C PRO A 26 4.04 3.89 -6.24
N PHE A 27 4.29 5.04 -5.61
CA PHE A 27 5.05 6.14 -6.23
C PHE A 27 6.56 6.03 -6.01
N LEU A 28 7.05 4.98 -5.34
CA LEU A 28 8.47 4.72 -5.21
C LEU A 28 8.96 3.79 -6.32
N PRO A 29 10.24 3.87 -6.71
CA PRO A 29 10.85 2.84 -7.56
C PRO A 29 10.64 1.46 -6.92
N ALA A 30 10.26 0.46 -7.72
CA ALA A 30 9.94 -0.89 -7.23
C ALA A 30 11.01 -1.48 -6.28
N GLN A 31 12.29 -1.25 -6.59
CA GLN A 31 13.43 -1.66 -5.75
C GLN A 31 13.44 -1.05 -4.34
N HIS A 32 12.85 0.13 -4.15
CA HIS A 32 12.80 0.83 -2.87
C HIS A 32 11.50 0.59 -2.08
N ILE A 33 10.47 0.01 -2.70
CA ILE A 33 9.17 -0.23 -2.06
C ILE A 33 9.31 -1.17 -0.85
N ARG A 34 9.85 -2.38 -1.04
CA ARG A 34 10.00 -3.37 0.03
C ARG A 34 10.93 -2.88 1.16
N PRO A 35 12.11 -2.29 0.89
CA PRO A 35 12.94 -1.70 1.94
C PRO A 35 12.24 -0.58 2.73
N THR A 36 11.43 0.24 2.05
CA THR A 36 10.69 1.34 2.71
C THR A 36 9.57 0.81 3.59
N PHE A 37 8.84 -0.22 3.15
CA PHE A 37 7.83 -0.89 3.96
C PHE A 37 8.40 -1.50 5.23
N LEU A 38 9.58 -2.15 5.16
CA LEU A 38 10.24 -2.71 6.34
C LEU A 38 10.61 -1.64 7.37
N LYS A 39 11.10 -0.48 6.93
CA LYS A 39 11.37 0.65 7.82
C LYS A 39 10.12 1.15 8.54
N PHE A 40 8.98 1.17 7.84
CA PHE A 40 7.69 1.48 8.48
C PHE A 40 7.34 0.41 9.52
N ALA A 41 7.46 -0.87 9.18
CA ALA A 41 7.17 -1.96 10.12
C ALA A 41 8.05 -1.94 11.38
N GLU A 42 9.31 -1.51 11.26
CA GLU A 42 10.21 -1.30 12.41
C GLU A 42 9.80 -0.11 13.27
N HIS A 43 9.49 1.03 12.64
CA HIS A 43 9.05 2.24 13.34
C HIS A 43 7.71 2.03 14.07
N GLU A 44 6.82 1.21 13.49
CA GLU A 44 5.48 0.96 14.02
C GLU A 44 5.47 0.08 15.28
N ARG A 45 6.51 -0.73 15.51
CA ARG A 45 6.63 -1.54 16.74
C ARG A 45 6.75 -0.70 18.02
N SER A 46 7.06 0.58 17.90
CA SER A 46 7.20 1.49 19.05
C SER A 46 5.89 2.13 19.52
N PHE A 47 4.76 1.92 18.84
CA PHE A 47 3.49 2.58 19.17
C PHE A 47 2.51 1.68 19.96
N PRO A 48 1.72 2.26 20.89
CA PRO A 48 0.83 1.52 21.77
C PRO A 48 -0.45 0.94 21.10
N ASP A 49 -0.90 1.48 19.95
CA ASP A 49 -2.05 0.95 19.18
C ASP A 49 -1.62 -0.13 18.18
N LEU A 50 -0.75 -1.02 18.65
CA LEU A 50 0.03 -1.96 17.83
C LEU A 50 -0.85 -2.98 17.09
N GLU A 51 -1.95 -3.43 17.68
CA GLU A 51 -2.73 -4.55 17.14
C GLU A 51 -3.42 -4.22 15.81
N LYS A 52 -4.12 -3.08 15.72
CA LYS A 52 -4.82 -2.68 14.50
C LYS A 52 -3.85 -2.32 13.37
N ARG A 53 -2.72 -1.71 13.72
CA ARG A 53 -1.67 -1.31 12.78
C ARG A 53 -0.92 -2.52 12.26
N ASN A 54 -0.63 -3.50 13.11
CA ASN A 54 -0.05 -4.77 12.68
C ASN A 54 -0.96 -5.53 11.72
N ARG A 55 -2.28 -5.55 11.94
CA ARG A 55 -3.23 -6.17 10.99
C ARG A 55 -3.20 -5.48 9.62
N LEU A 56 -3.11 -4.14 9.60
CA LEU A 56 -2.99 -3.39 8.34
C LEU A 56 -1.67 -3.67 7.62
N MET A 57 -0.55 -3.68 8.35
CA MET A 57 0.76 -3.99 7.78
C MET A 57 0.81 -5.42 7.25
N ASP A 58 0.28 -6.40 7.99
CA ASP A 58 0.20 -7.80 7.55
C ASP A 58 -0.66 -7.94 6.29
N TYR A 59 -1.79 -7.24 6.21
CA TYR A 59 -2.62 -7.20 5.00
C TYR A 59 -1.85 -6.67 3.80
N ILE A 60 -1.16 -5.53 3.92
CA ILE A 60 -0.39 -4.94 2.81
C ILE A 60 0.78 -5.83 2.41
N SER A 61 1.48 -6.44 3.37
CA SER A 61 2.56 -7.37 3.03
C SER A 61 2.03 -8.52 2.16
N ARG A 62 0.95 -9.17 2.60
CA ARG A 62 0.39 -10.33 1.89
C ARG A 62 -0.23 -9.98 0.54
N GLN A 63 -0.94 -8.85 0.47
CA GLN A 63 -1.72 -8.50 -0.72
C GLN A 63 -0.95 -7.67 -1.73
N TRP A 64 0.04 -6.89 -1.31
CA TRP A 64 0.75 -5.98 -2.21
C TRP A 64 2.20 -6.40 -2.44
N LEU A 65 2.90 -6.90 -1.41
CA LEU A 65 4.32 -7.27 -1.54
C LEU A 65 4.54 -8.72 -1.93
N ASP A 66 3.78 -9.63 -1.33
CA ASP A 66 3.97 -11.09 -1.43
C ASP A 66 2.86 -11.74 -2.27
N HIS A 67 2.12 -10.94 -3.05
CA HIS A 67 1.04 -11.45 -3.89
C HIS A 67 1.61 -12.33 -5.02
N PRO A 68 1.13 -13.58 -5.20
CA PRO A 68 1.73 -14.52 -6.15
C PRO A 68 1.51 -14.16 -7.62
N ILE A 69 0.53 -13.30 -7.91
CA ILE A 69 0.12 -12.94 -9.28
C ILE A 69 0.59 -11.53 -9.66
N PHE A 70 0.71 -10.61 -8.69
CA PHE A 70 0.98 -9.20 -8.94
C PHE A 70 2.25 -8.82 -8.20
N ASP A 71 3.36 -8.77 -8.93
CA ASP A 71 4.64 -8.38 -8.37
C ASP A 71 4.68 -6.87 -8.08
N VAL A 72 5.65 -6.44 -7.27
CA VAL A 72 5.79 -5.03 -6.88
C VAL A 72 5.99 -4.10 -8.08
N ALA A 73 6.59 -4.59 -9.16
CA ALA A 73 6.77 -3.82 -10.39
C ALA A 73 5.46 -3.60 -11.15
N SER A 74 4.52 -4.56 -11.13
CA SER A 74 3.25 -4.49 -11.86
C SER A 74 2.29 -3.39 -11.40
N TRP A 75 2.39 -2.94 -10.15
CA TRP A 75 1.54 -1.87 -9.59
C TRP A 75 2.32 -0.60 -9.21
N SER A 76 3.64 -0.61 -9.36
CA SER A 76 4.45 0.59 -9.18
C SER A 76 4.19 1.60 -10.31
N VAL A 77 3.66 2.76 -9.97
CA VAL A 77 3.38 3.86 -10.92
C VAL A 77 4.54 4.85 -11.06
N PHE A 78 5.67 4.58 -10.39
CA PHE A 78 6.88 5.41 -10.51
C PHE A 78 7.39 5.45 -11.96
N GLY A 79 7.44 6.65 -12.55
CA GLY A 79 7.92 6.86 -13.92
C GLY A 79 6.85 6.78 -15.01
N TYR A 80 5.59 6.46 -14.68
CA TYR A 80 4.50 6.47 -15.65
C TYR A 80 3.90 7.88 -15.79
N GLN A 81 3.81 8.38 -17.03
CA GLN A 81 3.25 9.72 -17.33
C GLN A 81 1.72 9.79 -17.28
N ILE A 82 1.02 8.66 -17.38
CA ILE A 82 -0.44 8.61 -17.50
C ILE A 82 -1.03 8.04 -16.21
N ARG A 83 -1.72 8.88 -15.43
CA ARG A 83 -2.60 8.43 -14.35
C ARG A 83 -3.99 8.15 -14.92
N THR A 84 -4.17 6.95 -15.48
CA THR A 84 -5.52 6.48 -15.77
C THR A 84 -6.17 6.00 -14.48
N ASN A 85 -7.41 6.41 -14.25
CA ASN A 85 -8.28 6.07 -13.11
C ASN A 85 -8.47 4.55 -12.84
N ASN A 86 -7.78 3.66 -13.56
CA ASN A 86 -7.94 2.21 -13.51
C ASN A 86 -6.80 1.47 -12.79
N ASP A 87 -5.80 2.17 -12.24
CA ASP A 87 -4.65 1.53 -11.56
C ASP A 87 -4.99 0.88 -10.21
N VAL A 88 -6.12 1.23 -9.60
CA VAL A 88 -6.49 0.76 -8.25
C VAL A 88 -7.12 -0.64 -8.25
N GLU A 89 -7.44 -1.23 -9.41
CA GLU A 89 -8.18 -2.50 -9.49
C GLU A 89 -7.42 -3.66 -10.19
N GLY A 90 -6.11 -3.56 -10.44
CA GLY A 90 -5.39 -4.66 -11.11
C GLY A 90 -5.77 -4.86 -12.58
N LYS A 91 -6.19 -3.79 -13.28
CA LYS A 91 -6.50 -3.80 -14.72
C LYS A 91 -5.35 -3.28 -15.59
N ILE A 92 -4.11 -3.60 -15.25
CA ILE A 92 -3.00 -3.61 -16.20
C ILE A 92 -2.78 -5.09 -16.55
N SER A 93 -3.62 -5.72 -17.37
CA SER A 93 -3.16 -6.26 -18.67
C SER A 93 -4.28 -6.84 -19.56
N PHE A 94 -5.57 -6.63 -19.29
CA PHE A 94 -6.65 -7.35 -20.01
C PHE A 94 -7.61 -6.51 -20.86
N PHE A 95 -7.44 -5.19 -20.98
CA PHE A 95 -8.27 -4.37 -21.87
C PHE A 95 -7.41 -3.54 -22.81
N SER A 96 -6.75 -4.21 -23.74
CA SER A 96 -6.33 -3.59 -24.99
C SER A 96 -6.34 -4.63 -26.11
N PHE A 97 -7.49 -5.29 -26.30
CA PHE A 97 -7.83 -5.98 -27.54
C PHE A 97 -9.34 -6.22 -27.60
N CYS A 98 -10.07 -5.19 -28.03
CA CYS A 98 -11.20 -5.28 -28.97
C CYS A 98 -11.76 -3.87 -29.16
N PHE A 99 -11.69 -3.44 -30.43
CA PHE A 99 -12.28 -2.28 -31.10
C PHE A 99 -13.06 -1.25 -30.27
#